data_AF-A0A7S3B5W5-F1
#
_entry.id   AF-A0A7S3B5W5-F1
#
_cell.length_a   1.000
_cell.length_b   1.000
_cell.length_c   1.000
_cell.angle_alpha   90.00
_cell.angle_beta   90.00
_cell.angle_gamma   90.00
#
_symmetry.space_group_name_H-M   'P 1'
#
loop_
_entity.id
_entity.type
_entity.pdbx_description
1 polymer ?
#
loop_
_entity_poly.entity_id
_entity_poly.type
_entity_poly.pdbx_seq_one_letter_code
_entity_poly.pdbx_strand_id
1 'polypeptide(L)'
;AAERRRKEHLARRSMPLAAKRKRATSSSAASPTSPSSLSASSSRYGRAWPRQRLEERFQLNAQRKAQLADARHARLEALSRQRVRTRPAAARHIQRAWRQRVPTSALLRAFRAPGLDAAISTSYASQDEAFEAIAPLVQAPATVNAAAHLVCRLEATLPSEIAAAARERCAPLVAKMGSPKRTTRRGGLSARMAPAPAWHPTRVLLSAYMIVGAPEAVMGGEANGEARDALAASARRLTEAMRGLKPGARSAVAFEGVWTTFLAAFDAWKRADAAALEADLTRAACAISASATLKLNGRDVTALPNSSDLRMLADGAKDDVAMLRSKAANVGGVAGAARFDAAVEEAKRAAAATVEREQANGTRERPKPPSDGIDVPGLGHVPRDRMIYELLHDPDFRLPAPSILRESEESTAVAAANPLP
;
A
#
# COMPACT_ATOMS: atom_id res chain seq x y z
N ALA A 1 -50.59 -25.21 3.36
CA ALA A 1 -51.20 -24.61 2.14
C ALA A 1 -50.31 -24.72 0.88
N ALA A 2 -49.03 -24.31 0.94
CA ALA A 2 -48.12 -24.32 -0.22
C ALA A 2 -47.81 -25.73 -0.78
N GLU A 3 -47.67 -26.76 0.07
CA GLU A 3 -47.46 -28.14 -0.38
C GLU A 3 -48.67 -28.74 -1.12
N ARG A 4 -49.88 -28.35 -0.72
CA ARG A 4 -51.12 -28.81 -1.35
C ARG A 4 -51.23 -28.27 -2.78
N ARG A 5 -50.87 -27.00 -2.98
CA ARG A 5 -50.77 -26.36 -4.31
C ARG A 5 -49.69 -26.99 -5.18
N ARG A 6 -48.56 -27.39 -4.59
CA ARG A 6 -47.46 -28.06 -5.31
C ARG A 6 -47.86 -29.47 -5.78
N LYS A 7 -48.61 -30.21 -4.96
CA LYS A 7 -49.17 -31.53 -5.31
C LYS A 7 -50.23 -31.43 -6.41
N GLU A 8 -51.13 -30.45 -6.35
CA GLU A 8 -52.11 -30.18 -7.43
C GLU A 8 -51.44 -29.80 -8.75
N HIS A 9 -50.39 -28.97 -8.70
CA HIS A 9 -49.67 -28.57 -9.90
C HIS A 9 -48.89 -29.74 -10.54
N LEU A 10 -48.42 -30.69 -9.75
CA LEU A 10 -47.80 -31.94 -10.23
C LEU A 10 -48.85 -32.89 -10.82
N ALA A 11 -50.02 -33.04 -10.19
CA ALA A 11 -51.12 -33.85 -10.68
C ALA A 11 -51.71 -33.34 -12.01
N ARG A 12 -51.75 -32.02 -12.21
CA ARG A 12 -52.17 -31.41 -13.49
C ARG A 12 -51.17 -31.64 -14.63
N ARG A 13 -49.87 -31.79 -14.33
CA ARG A 13 -48.82 -32.06 -15.33
C ARG A 13 -48.72 -33.54 -15.73
N SER A 14 -49.25 -34.46 -14.92
CA SER A 14 -49.18 -35.91 -15.17
C SER A 14 -50.40 -36.50 -15.88
N MET A 15 -51.33 -35.68 -16.37
CA MET A 15 -52.49 -36.16 -17.12
C MET A 15 -52.05 -36.84 -18.44
N PRO A 16 -52.45 -38.10 -18.70
CA PRO A 16 -52.05 -38.81 -19.92
C PRO A 16 -52.62 -38.15 -21.18
N LEU A 17 -51.79 -38.06 -22.23
CA LEU A 17 -52.11 -37.50 -23.56
C LEU A 17 -53.31 -38.16 -24.28
N ALA A 18 -53.90 -39.22 -23.72
CA ALA A 18 -55.11 -39.86 -24.23
C ALA A 18 -56.34 -38.93 -24.24
N ALA A 19 -56.42 -37.97 -23.30
CA ALA A 19 -57.55 -37.03 -23.23
C ALA A 19 -57.53 -35.96 -24.35
N LYS A 20 -56.37 -35.70 -24.98
CA LYS A 20 -56.25 -34.70 -26.05
C LYS A 20 -56.62 -35.24 -27.44
N ARG A 21 -56.61 -36.55 -27.67
CA ARG A 21 -57.02 -37.16 -28.96
C ARG A 21 -58.54 -37.16 -29.16
N LYS A 22 -59.34 -37.20 -28.10
CA LYS A 22 -60.81 -37.23 -28.20
C LYS A 22 -61.47 -35.90 -28.59
N ARG A 23 -60.74 -34.77 -28.56
CA ARG A 23 -61.27 -33.45 -28.95
C ARG A 23 -61.03 -33.06 -30.41
N ALA A 24 -60.28 -33.85 -31.17
CA ALA A 24 -59.97 -33.55 -32.58
C ALA A 24 -60.75 -34.43 -33.58
N THR A 25 -61.48 -35.44 -33.11
CA THR A 25 -62.24 -36.38 -33.98
C THR A 25 -63.75 -36.12 -33.98
N SER A 26 -64.23 -35.02 -33.40
CA SER A 26 -65.66 -34.67 -33.38
C SER A 26 -66.03 -33.47 -34.26
N SER A 27 -65.15 -33.02 -35.17
CA SER A 27 -65.47 -31.97 -36.15
C SER A 27 -65.17 -32.44 -37.58
N SER A 28 -65.98 -33.38 -38.08
CA SER A 28 -66.06 -33.71 -39.51
C SER A 28 -67.18 -34.75 -39.72
N ALA A 29 -68.43 -34.31 -39.67
CA ALA A 29 -69.58 -35.13 -40.06
C ALA A 29 -70.68 -34.24 -40.68
N ALA A 30 -70.58 -34.02 -41.98
CA ALA A 30 -71.58 -33.54 -42.94
C ALA A 30 -70.86 -33.56 -44.31
N SER A 31 -71.27 -34.13 -45.44
CA SER A 31 -72.50 -34.77 -45.97
C SER A 31 -72.06 -35.57 -47.24
N PRO A 32 -72.94 -36.33 -47.93
CA PRO A 32 -72.59 -37.53 -48.70
C PRO A 32 -72.54 -37.35 -50.24
N THR A 33 -71.83 -38.23 -50.95
CA THR A 33 -72.17 -38.67 -52.32
C THR A 33 -71.54 -40.03 -52.63
N SER A 34 -72.36 -40.92 -53.19
CA SER A 34 -72.11 -42.33 -53.48
C SER A 34 -71.27 -42.56 -54.78
N PRO A 35 -71.25 -43.80 -55.32
CA PRO A 35 -70.10 -44.71 -55.38
C PRO A 35 -69.34 -44.57 -56.73
N SER A 36 -68.13 -45.11 -56.90
CA SER A 36 -67.95 -46.36 -57.65
C SER A 36 -66.47 -46.70 -57.82
N SER A 37 -66.19 -47.98 -57.55
CA SER A 37 -65.28 -48.83 -58.32
C SER A 37 -63.75 -48.72 -58.08
N LEU A 38 -63.24 -49.91 -57.76
CA LEU A 38 -61.93 -50.47 -58.11
C LEU A 38 -60.77 -50.31 -57.11
N SER A 39 -60.31 -51.50 -56.72
CA SER A 39 -58.96 -51.84 -56.28
C SER A 39 -58.63 -51.62 -54.80
N ALA A 40 -59.27 -52.42 -53.96
CA ALA A 40 -58.53 -53.07 -52.89
C ALA A 40 -57.70 -54.20 -53.51
N SER A 41 -56.38 -54.03 -53.62
CA SER A 41 -55.37 -55.10 -53.43
C SER A 41 -53.98 -54.63 -53.84
N SER A 42 -53.31 -53.87 -52.97
CA SER A 42 -51.87 -54.06 -52.71
C SER A 42 -51.47 -53.25 -51.49
N SER A 43 -50.55 -53.77 -50.68
CA SER A 43 -49.92 -53.11 -49.52
C SER A 43 -50.69 -53.11 -48.18
N ARG A 44 -50.97 -54.31 -47.66
CA ARG A 44 -51.12 -54.55 -46.20
C ARG A 44 -49.86 -55.10 -45.52
N TYR A 45 -48.88 -55.61 -46.28
CA TYR A 45 -47.62 -56.14 -45.72
C TYR A 45 -46.49 -55.10 -45.56
N GLY A 46 -46.61 -53.90 -46.13
CA GLY A 46 -45.58 -52.84 -46.03
C GLY A 46 -45.68 -51.91 -44.81
N ARG A 47 -46.79 -51.93 -44.05
CA ARG A 47 -47.04 -50.98 -42.94
C ARG A 47 -47.07 -51.59 -41.54
N ALA A 48 -47.07 -52.92 -41.41
CA ALA A 48 -47.11 -53.61 -40.12
C ALA A 48 -45.72 -53.73 -39.47
N TRP A 49 -44.68 -54.05 -40.25
CA TRP A 49 -43.28 -54.16 -39.80
C TRP A 49 -42.70 -52.87 -39.17
N PRO A 50 -43.02 -51.65 -39.66
CA PRO A 50 -42.59 -50.40 -39.02
C PRO A 50 -43.29 -50.11 -37.68
N ARG A 51 -44.54 -50.56 -37.49
CA ARG A 51 -45.33 -50.26 -36.27
C ARG A 51 -44.86 -51.04 -35.06
N GLN A 52 -44.57 -52.33 -35.23
CA GLN A 52 -44.10 -53.19 -34.14
C GLN A 52 -42.76 -52.71 -33.57
N ARG A 53 -41.81 -52.35 -34.45
CA ARG A 53 -40.53 -51.75 -34.02
C ARG A 53 -40.68 -50.38 -33.35
N LEU A 54 -41.66 -49.56 -33.75
CA LEU A 54 -41.92 -48.30 -33.07
C LEU A 54 -42.48 -48.54 -31.66
N GLU A 55 -43.40 -49.49 -31.51
CA GLU A 55 -43.97 -49.87 -30.22
C GLU A 55 -42.90 -50.43 -29.28
N GLU A 56 -42.03 -51.33 -29.75
CA GLU A 56 -40.87 -51.82 -29.01
C GLU A 56 -39.95 -50.67 -28.57
N ARG A 57 -39.68 -49.70 -29.45
CA ARG A 57 -38.89 -48.50 -29.09
C ARG A 57 -39.60 -47.63 -28.06
N PHE A 58 -40.92 -47.49 -28.11
CA PHE A 58 -41.68 -46.75 -27.08
C PHE A 58 -41.63 -47.46 -25.74
N GLN A 59 -41.79 -48.80 -25.72
CA GLN A 59 -41.69 -49.60 -24.50
C GLN A 59 -40.28 -49.54 -23.90
N LEU A 60 -39.24 -49.70 -24.71
CA LEU A 60 -37.85 -49.56 -24.27
C LEU A 60 -37.54 -48.15 -23.75
N ASN A 61 -38.08 -47.11 -24.40
CA ASN A 61 -37.89 -45.72 -23.94
C ASN A 61 -38.68 -45.43 -22.66
N ALA A 62 -39.88 -46.01 -22.50
CA ALA A 62 -40.66 -45.95 -21.27
C ALA A 62 -39.93 -46.65 -20.11
N GLN A 63 -39.37 -47.85 -20.36
CA GLN A 63 -38.56 -48.58 -19.39
C GLN A 63 -37.29 -47.81 -19.00
N ARG A 64 -36.56 -47.24 -19.97
CA ARG A 64 -35.40 -46.38 -19.69
C ARG A 64 -35.78 -45.15 -18.86
N LYS A 65 -36.92 -44.52 -19.15
CA LYS A 65 -37.42 -43.38 -18.35
C LYS A 65 -37.80 -43.81 -16.93
N ALA A 66 -38.41 -44.97 -16.75
CA ALA A 66 -38.71 -45.53 -15.43
C ALA A 66 -37.43 -45.81 -14.64
N GLN A 67 -36.45 -46.48 -15.25
CA GLN A 67 -35.14 -46.76 -14.63
C GLN A 67 -34.40 -45.47 -14.24
N LEU A 68 -34.45 -44.43 -15.07
CA LEU A 68 -33.88 -43.12 -14.74
C LEU A 68 -34.63 -42.43 -13.59
N ALA A 69 -35.95 -42.61 -13.50
CA ALA A 69 -36.75 -42.09 -12.39
C ALA A 69 -36.40 -42.82 -11.08
N ASP A 70 -36.27 -44.15 -11.12
CA ASP A 70 -35.90 -44.99 -9.98
C ASP A 70 -34.48 -44.68 -9.50
N ALA A 71 -33.52 -44.54 -10.42
CA ALA A 71 -32.14 -44.14 -10.11
C ALA A 71 -32.08 -42.73 -9.48
N ARG A 72 -32.93 -41.80 -9.94
CA ARG A 72 -33.05 -40.47 -9.33
C ARG A 72 -33.64 -40.55 -7.92
N HIS A 73 -34.68 -41.35 -7.72
CA HIS A 73 -35.28 -41.57 -6.40
C HIS A 73 -34.28 -42.21 -5.42
N ALA A 74 -33.59 -43.27 -5.84
CA ALA A 74 -32.55 -43.92 -5.04
C ALA A 74 -31.42 -42.96 -4.65
N ARG A 75 -30.99 -42.09 -5.58
CA ARG A 75 -29.99 -41.05 -5.29
C ARG A 75 -30.48 -40.03 -4.27
N LEU A 76 -31.72 -39.56 -4.39
CA LEU A 76 -32.31 -38.62 -3.44
C LEU A 76 -32.48 -39.25 -2.05
N GLU A 77 -32.84 -40.53 -1.98
CA GLU A 77 -32.88 -41.27 -0.72
C GLU A 77 -31.50 -41.48 -0.10
N ALA A 78 -30.47 -41.79 -0.91
CA ALA A 78 -29.11 -41.90 -0.40
C ALA A 78 -28.63 -40.59 0.22
N LEU A 79 -28.90 -39.45 -0.44
CA LEU A 79 -28.59 -38.11 0.07
C LEU A 79 -29.41 -37.78 1.34
N SER A 80 -30.67 -38.21 1.42
CA SER A 80 -31.51 -37.99 2.61
C SER A 80 -31.01 -38.80 3.80
N ARG A 81 -30.68 -40.09 3.61
CA ARG A 81 -30.06 -40.96 4.61
C ARG A 81 -28.71 -40.43 5.06
N GLN A 82 -27.89 -39.93 4.13
CA GLN A 82 -26.62 -39.28 4.45
C GLN A 82 -26.83 -38.04 5.33
N ARG A 83 -27.78 -37.15 4.99
CA ARG A 83 -28.13 -35.99 5.84
C ARG A 83 -28.59 -36.41 7.24
N VAL A 84 -29.40 -37.45 7.35
CA VAL A 84 -29.87 -37.98 8.64
C VAL A 84 -28.70 -38.53 9.46
N ARG A 85 -27.74 -39.24 8.82
CA ARG A 85 -26.53 -39.75 9.49
C ARG A 85 -25.57 -38.64 9.93
N THR A 86 -25.45 -37.54 9.18
CA THR A 86 -24.54 -36.43 9.53
C THR A 86 -25.16 -35.43 10.51
N ARG A 87 -26.49 -35.42 10.68
CA ARG A 87 -27.20 -34.53 11.63
C ARG A 87 -26.67 -34.60 13.07
N PRO A 88 -26.43 -35.78 13.68
CA PRO A 88 -25.88 -35.86 15.04
C PRO A 88 -24.44 -35.34 15.15
N ALA A 89 -23.62 -35.48 14.11
CA ALA A 89 -22.27 -34.93 14.07
C ALA A 89 -22.30 -33.39 13.95
N ALA A 90 -23.15 -32.85 13.07
CA ALA A 90 -23.37 -31.41 12.93
C ALA A 90 -23.95 -30.81 14.23
N ALA A 91 -24.93 -31.46 14.86
CA ALA A 91 -25.50 -31.04 16.13
C ALA A 91 -24.46 -31.03 17.25
N ARG A 92 -23.61 -32.07 17.36
CA ARG A 92 -22.49 -32.10 18.31
C ARG A 92 -21.46 -31.01 18.03
N HIS A 93 -21.19 -30.70 16.77
CA HIS A 93 -20.31 -29.59 16.39
C HIS A 93 -20.89 -28.24 16.82
N ILE A 94 -22.18 -28.00 16.56
CA ILE A 94 -22.90 -26.79 16.98
C ILE A 94 -22.94 -26.68 18.52
N GLN A 95 -23.22 -27.78 19.22
CA GLN A 95 -23.24 -27.83 20.68
C GLN A 95 -21.85 -27.56 21.28
N ARG A 96 -20.78 -28.14 20.70
CA ARG A 96 -19.40 -27.84 21.10
C ARG A 96 -19.06 -26.37 20.85
N ALA A 97 -19.41 -25.84 19.68
CA ALA A 97 -19.22 -24.43 19.34
C ALA A 97 -20.03 -23.50 20.28
N TRP A 98 -21.22 -23.92 20.71
CA TRP A 98 -22.02 -23.20 21.71
C TRP A 98 -21.39 -23.25 23.11
N ARG A 99 -20.89 -24.41 23.54
CA ARG A 99 -20.18 -24.56 24.83
C ARG A 99 -18.86 -23.79 24.85
N GLN A 100 -18.22 -23.64 23.70
CA GLN A 100 -17.00 -22.86 23.50
C GLN A 100 -17.28 -21.40 23.11
N ARG A 101 -18.55 -20.98 23.08
CA ARG A 101 -18.92 -19.61 22.71
C ARG A 101 -18.51 -18.68 23.83
N VAL A 102 -17.39 -18.00 23.62
CA VAL A 102 -16.95 -16.92 24.49
C VAL A 102 -17.94 -15.76 24.36
N PRO A 103 -18.57 -15.28 25.46
CA PRO A 103 -19.46 -14.15 25.38
C PRO A 103 -18.67 -12.89 25.03
N THR A 104 -19.28 -11.95 24.30
CA THR A 104 -18.63 -10.68 23.92
C THR A 104 -18.12 -9.91 25.13
N SER A 105 -18.80 -10.02 26.29
CA SER A 105 -18.33 -9.44 27.56
C SER A 105 -17.01 -10.03 28.06
N ALA A 106 -16.77 -11.33 27.86
CA ALA A 106 -15.49 -11.95 28.21
C ALA A 106 -14.38 -11.54 27.24
N LEU A 107 -14.67 -11.39 25.94
CA LEU A 107 -13.72 -10.85 24.96
C LEU A 107 -13.35 -9.40 25.27
N LEU A 108 -14.34 -8.56 25.63
CA LEU A 108 -14.12 -7.19 26.07
C LEU A 108 -13.23 -7.13 27.32
N ARG A 109 -13.49 -8.01 28.31
CA ARG A 109 -12.66 -8.10 29.51
C ARG A 109 -11.23 -8.52 29.17
N ALA A 110 -11.06 -9.51 28.30
CA ALA A 110 -9.74 -9.95 27.85
C ALA A 110 -8.98 -8.86 27.10
N PHE A 111 -9.68 -8.04 26.29
CA PHE A 111 -9.08 -6.91 25.59
C PHE A 111 -8.69 -5.76 26.53
N ARG A 112 -9.43 -5.55 27.62
CA ARG A 112 -9.14 -4.51 28.62
C ARG A 112 -8.07 -4.92 29.65
N ALA A 113 -7.89 -6.23 29.87
CA ALA A 113 -6.96 -6.75 30.87
C ALA A 113 -5.49 -6.26 30.73
N PRO A 114 -4.93 -6.08 29.51
CA PRO A 114 -3.59 -5.52 29.33
C PRO A 114 -3.44 -4.06 29.79
N GLY A 115 -4.52 -3.35 30.11
CA GLY A 115 -4.44 -2.00 30.65
C GLY A 115 -4.14 -0.91 29.63
N LEU A 116 -4.39 -1.15 28.33
CA LEU A 116 -4.19 -0.14 27.28
C LEU A 116 -4.93 1.18 27.57
N ASP A 117 -6.18 1.10 28.03
CA ASP A 117 -6.96 2.28 28.39
C ASP A 117 -6.33 3.08 29.54
N ALA A 118 -5.72 2.40 30.51
CA ALA A 118 -5.02 3.04 31.61
C ALA A 118 -3.73 3.69 31.09
N ALA A 119 -2.94 2.96 30.28
CA ALA A 119 -1.69 3.44 29.73
C ALA A 119 -1.89 4.73 28.90
N ILE A 120 -2.89 4.80 28.01
CA ILE A 120 -3.15 6.04 27.24
C ILE A 120 -3.72 7.19 28.07
N SER A 121 -4.18 6.94 29.30
CA SER A 121 -4.71 7.96 30.21
C SER A 121 -3.67 8.40 31.25
N THR A 122 -2.56 7.67 31.36
CA THR A 122 -1.44 8.01 32.25
C THR A 122 -0.70 9.23 31.71
N SER A 123 -0.39 10.17 32.60
CA SER A 123 0.53 11.26 32.29
C SER A 123 1.96 10.76 32.46
N TYR A 124 2.71 10.69 31.36
CA TYR A 124 4.14 10.37 31.35
C TYR A 124 4.99 11.65 31.38
N ALA A 125 6.25 11.55 31.79
CA ALA A 125 7.15 12.71 31.83
C ALA A 125 7.66 13.08 30.43
N SER A 126 7.74 12.11 29.51
CA SER A 126 8.12 12.34 28.10
C SER A 126 7.30 11.50 27.13
N GLN A 127 7.32 11.88 25.84
CA GLN A 127 6.69 11.11 24.76
C GLN A 127 7.38 9.77 24.52
N ASP A 128 8.69 9.71 24.72
CA ASP A 128 9.46 8.46 24.60
C ASP A 128 9.08 7.48 25.72
N GLU A 129 8.92 7.97 26.94
CA GLU A 129 8.45 7.16 28.07
C GLU A 129 7.02 6.64 27.83
N ALA A 130 6.13 7.49 27.31
CA ALA A 130 4.78 7.08 26.92
C ALA A 130 4.80 5.99 25.84
N PHE A 131 5.65 6.14 24.82
CA PHE A 131 5.80 5.16 23.75
C PHE A 131 6.31 3.82 24.28
N GLU A 132 7.37 3.82 25.09
CA GLU A 132 7.97 2.62 25.68
C GLU A 132 7.01 1.89 26.63
N ALA A 133 6.10 2.62 27.30
CA ALA A 133 5.07 2.00 28.12
C ALA A 133 3.96 1.32 27.30
N ILE A 134 3.56 1.91 26.17
CA ILE A 134 2.39 1.47 25.39
C ILE A 134 2.76 0.44 24.32
N ALA A 135 3.93 0.58 23.67
CA ALA A 135 4.35 -0.28 22.57
C ALA A 135 4.36 -1.77 22.93
N PRO A 136 4.89 -2.21 24.10
CA PRO A 136 4.85 -3.61 24.50
C PRO A 136 3.42 -4.14 24.68
N LEU A 137 2.51 -3.32 25.23
CA LEU A 137 1.11 -3.69 25.44
C LEU A 137 0.37 -3.92 24.12
N VAL A 138 0.63 -3.06 23.12
CA VAL A 138 0.05 -3.18 21.77
C VAL A 138 0.62 -4.39 21.01
N GLN A 139 1.88 -4.72 21.23
CA GLN A 139 2.53 -5.86 20.58
C GLN A 139 2.24 -7.20 21.26
N ALA A 140 1.86 -7.19 22.54
CA ALA A 140 1.61 -8.39 23.34
C ALA A 140 0.63 -9.36 22.63
N PRO A 141 0.97 -10.64 22.48
CA PRO A 141 0.12 -11.61 21.78
C PRO A 141 -1.30 -11.70 22.36
N ALA A 142 -1.44 -11.55 23.68
CA ALA A 142 -2.73 -11.53 24.35
C ALA A 142 -3.63 -10.38 23.86
N THR A 143 -3.08 -9.16 23.80
CA THR A 143 -3.78 -7.96 23.31
C THR A 143 -4.20 -8.13 21.85
N VAL A 144 -3.28 -8.58 21.00
CA VAL A 144 -3.52 -8.75 19.56
C VAL A 144 -4.60 -9.79 19.31
N ASN A 145 -4.54 -10.93 19.99
CA ASN A 145 -5.53 -11.99 19.85
C ASN A 145 -6.90 -11.54 20.39
N ALA A 146 -6.94 -10.90 21.55
CA ALA A 146 -8.19 -10.38 22.14
C ALA A 146 -8.85 -9.35 21.22
N ALA A 147 -8.08 -8.40 20.69
CA ALA A 147 -8.54 -7.41 19.74
C ALA A 147 -9.05 -8.06 18.44
N ALA A 148 -8.31 -9.02 17.88
CA ALA A 148 -8.73 -9.74 16.67
C ALA A 148 -10.05 -10.50 16.86
N HIS A 149 -10.22 -11.20 17.99
CA HIS A 149 -11.47 -11.90 18.30
C HIS A 149 -12.63 -10.93 18.51
N LEU A 150 -12.40 -9.79 19.17
CA LEU A 150 -13.41 -8.77 19.39
C LEU A 150 -13.88 -8.16 18.06
N VAL A 151 -12.93 -7.77 17.20
CA VAL A 151 -13.18 -7.26 15.86
C VAL A 151 -13.96 -8.26 15.02
N CYS A 152 -13.52 -9.52 14.95
CA CYS A 152 -14.27 -10.59 14.26
C CYS A 152 -15.70 -10.70 14.78
N ARG A 153 -15.91 -10.48 16.08
CA ARG A 153 -17.25 -10.51 16.67
C ARG A 153 -18.10 -9.34 16.23
N LEU A 154 -17.53 -8.13 16.19
CA LEU A 154 -18.21 -6.91 15.73
C LEU A 154 -18.62 -7.04 14.28
N GLU A 155 -17.71 -7.48 13.40
CA GLU A 155 -17.96 -7.71 11.99
C GLU A 155 -19.14 -8.65 11.76
N ALA A 156 -19.20 -9.73 12.51
CA ALA A 156 -20.27 -10.71 12.40
C ALA A 156 -21.53 -10.35 13.21
N THR A 157 -21.57 -9.19 13.86
CA THR A 157 -22.79 -8.58 14.41
C THR A 157 -23.33 -7.43 13.55
N LEU A 158 -22.58 -6.98 12.55
CA LEU A 158 -23.03 -5.93 11.64
C LEU A 158 -24.17 -6.41 10.73
N PRO A 159 -25.14 -5.54 10.42
CA PRO A 159 -26.11 -5.78 9.36
C PRO A 159 -25.42 -6.08 8.03
N SER A 160 -26.02 -6.93 7.20
CA SER A 160 -25.40 -7.43 5.96
C SER A 160 -25.00 -6.33 4.98
N GLU A 161 -25.82 -5.27 4.86
CA GLU A 161 -25.55 -4.14 3.97
C GLU A 161 -24.35 -3.33 4.43
N ILE A 162 -24.29 -3.01 5.72
CA ILE A 162 -23.15 -2.29 6.33
C ILE A 162 -21.88 -3.14 6.20
N ALA A 163 -21.97 -4.43 6.51
CA ALA A 163 -20.84 -5.35 6.39
C ALA A 163 -20.36 -5.53 4.94
N ALA A 164 -21.22 -5.38 3.94
CA ALA A 164 -20.83 -5.44 2.52
C ALA A 164 -20.04 -4.18 2.13
N ALA A 165 -20.62 -2.99 2.37
CA ALA A 165 -19.97 -1.72 2.09
C ALA A 165 -18.61 -1.58 2.80
N ALA A 166 -18.54 -2.06 4.02
CA ALA A 166 -17.35 -1.95 4.83
C ALA A 166 -16.23 -2.92 4.42
N ARG A 167 -16.57 -4.11 3.92
CA ARG A 167 -15.60 -5.00 3.25
C ARG A 167 -15.01 -4.37 2.00
N GLU A 168 -15.82 -3.74 1.17
CA GLU A 168 -15.34 -3.07 -0.05
C GLU A 168 -14.36 -1.95 0.29
N ARG A 169 -14.68 -1.15 1.32
CA ARG A 169 -13.80 -0.07 1.81
C ARG A 169 -12.47 -0.58 2.34
N CYS A 170 -12.48 -1.68 3.09
CA CYS A 170 -11.26 -2.22 3.70
C CYS A 170 -10.45 -3.11 2.74
N ALA A 171 -11.01 -3.57 1.63
CA ALA A 171 -10.35 -4.50 0.70
C ALA A 171 -8.96 -4.02 0.21
N PRO A 172 -8.77 -2.75 -0.19
CA PRO A 172 -7.45 -2.26 -0.61
C PRO A 172 -6.42 -2.32 0.52
N LEU A 173 -6.81 -2.01 1.75
CA LEU A 173 -5.91 -2.06 2.92
C LEU A 173 -5.54 -3.50 3.27
N VAL A 174 -6.52 -4.40 3.27
CA VAL A 174 -6.29 -5.83 3.51
C VAL A 174 -5.38 -6.43 2.42
N ALA A 175 -5.52 -5.99 1.17
CA ALA A 175 -4.62 -6.40 0.08
C ALA A 175 -3.19 -5.87 0.27
N LYS A 176 -3.04 -4.60 0.67
CA LYS A 176 -1.71 -3.98 0.94
C LYS A 176 -1.02 -4.58 2.16
N MET A 177 -1.78 -4.93 3.19
CA MET A 177 -1.28 -5.65 4.37
C MET A 177 -1.28 -7.17 4.16
N GLY A 178 -1.46 -7.61 2.91
CA GLY A 178 -1.76 -8.96 2.51
C GLY A 178 -0.81 -9.98 3.13
N SER A 179 -1.42 -10.81 3.98
CA SER A 179 -1.11 -12.20 4.32
C SER A 179 0.38 -12.55 4.43
N PRO A 180 0.86 -12.98 5.62
CA PRO A 180 2.12 -13.71 5.69
C PRO A 180 2.07 -14.78 4.60
N LYS A 181 3.06 -14.80 3.68
CA LYS A 181 3.27 -15.92 2.76
C LYS A 181 3.08 -17.17 3.62
N ARG A 182 1.96 -17.87 3.46
CA ARG A 182 1.71 -19.13 4.17
C ARG A 182 2.77 -20.05 3.62
N THR A 183 3.91 -20.09 4.30
CA THR A 183 4.88 -21.13 4.09
C THR A 183 4.08 -22.39 4.35
N THR A 184 3.92 -23.18 3.30
CA THR A 184 3.23 -24.45 3.36
C THR A 184 4.07 -25.37 4.22
N ARG A 185 3.94 -25.30 5.55
CA ARG A 185 4.35 -26.37 6.44
C ARG A 185 3.69 -26.27 7.83
N ARG A 186 3.01 -27.37 8.15
CA ARG A 186 2.46 -27.82 9.43
C ARG A 186 1.03 -27.40 9.77
N GLY A 187 0.13 -28.34 9.49
CA GLY A 187 -1.08 -28.52 10.28
C GLY A 187 -0.72 -28.79 11.73
N GLY A 188 -0.79 -27.74 12.54
CA GLY A 188 -0.91 -27.83 13.99
C GLY A 188 -2.34 -27.50 14.40
N LEU A 189 -2.82 -28.12 15.47
CA LEU A 189 -4.14 -27.86 16.08
C LEU A 189 -4.38 -26.38 16.42
N SER A 190 -3.33 -25.57 16.53
CA SER A 190 -3.37 -24.11 16.75
C SER A 190 -3.97 -23.31 15.57
N ALA A 191 -3.76 -23.77 14.32
CA ALA A 191 -4.33 -23.11 13.14
C ALA A 191 -5.87 -23.17 13.08
N ARG A 192 -6.50 -24.03 13.90
CA ARG A 192 -7.95 -24.24 13.96
C ARG A 192 -8.68 -23.24 14.86
N MET A 193 -7.95 -22.49 15.68
CA MET A 193 -8.49 -21.47 16.59
C MET A 193 -8.11 -20.04 16.20
N ALA A 194 -7.25 -19.87 15.20
CA ALA A 194 -6.95 -18.55 14.66
C ALA A 194 -8.25 -17.90 14.14
N PRO A 195 -8.56 -16.65 14.53
CA PRO A 195 -9.71 -15.94 14.00
C PRO A 195 -9.63 -15.88 12.47
N ALA A 196 -10.77 -15.98 11.80
CA ALA A 196 -10.85 -15.75 10.37
C ALA A 196 -10.25 -14.37 10.05
N PRO A 197 -9.65 -14.17 8.86
CA PRO A 197 -9.07 -12.87 8.51
C PRO A 197 -10.18 -11.81 8.57
N ALA A 198 -10.12 -10.97 9.60
CA ALA A 198 -10.97 -9.81 9.77
C ALA A 198 -10.64 -8.79 8.68
N TRP A 199 -11.67 -8.15 8.14
CA TRP A 199 -11.48 -7.10 7.14
C TRP A 199 -11.14 -5.77 7.80
N HIS A 200 -11.46 -5.58 9.08
CA HIS A 200 -10.83 -4.59 9.93
C HIS A 200 -9.48 -5.10 10.42
N PRO A 201 -8.36 -4.51 10.01
CA PRO A 201 -7.08 -5.03 10.42
C PRO A 201 -6.76 -4.66 11.87
N THR A 202 -6.51 -5.67 12.70
CA THR A 202 -6.24 -5.48 14.13
C THR A 202 -5.07 -4.53 14.40
N ARG A 203 -4.03 -4.55 13.57
CA ARG A 203 -2.87 -3.66 13.71
C ARG A 203 -3.23 -2.19 13.53
N VAL A 204 -4.16 -1.90 12.61
CA VAL A 204 -4.66 -0.54 12.36
C VAL A 204 -5.56 -0.08 13.52
N LEU A 205 -6.32 -0.98 14.13
CA LEU A 205 -7.04 -0.67 15.38
C LEU A 205 -6.08 -0.31 16.51
N LEU A 206 -5.05 -1.12 16.72
CA LEU A 206 -4.11 -0.93 17.82
C LEU A 206 -3.21 0.29 17.62
N SER A 207 -2.95 0.72 16.38
CA SER A 207 -2.22 1.96 16.13
C SER A 207 -2.99 3.18 16.64
N ALA A 208 -4.32 3.15 16.74
CA ALA A 208 -5.08 4.23 17.36
C ALA A 208 -4.69 4.46 18.83
N TYR A 209 -4.41 3.38 19.58
CA TYR A 209 -3.92 3.50 20.97
C TYR A 209 -2.53 4.12 21.02
N MET A 210 -1.64 3.75 20.10
CA MET A 210 -0.31 4.36 19.98
C MET A 210 -0.41 5.85 19.64
N ILE A 211 -1.26 6.23 18.69
CA ILE A 211 -1.47 7.62 18.26
C ILE A 211 -2.00 8.47 19.41
N VAL A 212 -2.91 7.94 20.23
CA VAL A 212 -3.48 8.68 21.36
C VAL A 212 -2.48 8.83 22.50
N GLY A 213 -1.72 7.79 22.82
CA GLY A 213 -0.83 7.82 23.98
C GLY A 213 0.57 8.41 23.72
N ALA A 214 1.09 8.33 22.51
CA ALA A 214 2.39 8.88 22.14
C ALA A 214 2.36 9.51 20.73
N PRO A 215 1.57 10.58 20.52
CA PRO A 215 1.36 11.18 19.21
C PRO A 215 2.65 11.65 18.54
N GLU A 216 3.60 12.23 19.30
CA GLU A 216 4.84 12.75 18.72
C GLU A 216 5.76 11.63 18.25
N ALA A 217 5.95 10.59 19.07
CA ALA A 217 6.79 9.45 18.73
C ALA A 217 6.26 8.67 17.51
N VAL A 218 4.94 8.60 17.34
CA VAL A 218 4.31 7.80 16.27
C VAL A 218 4.20 8.56 14.96
N MET A 219 3.81 9.84 15.02
CA MET A 219 3.50 10.60 13.81
C MET A 219 4.69 11.41 13.29
N GLY A 220 5.62 11.84 14.17
CA GLY A 220 6.84 12.57 13.82
C GLY A 220 6.60 13.91 13.09
N GLY A 221 7.46 14.91 13.33
CA GLY A 221 7.55 16.16 12.55
C GLY A 221 6.28 17.04 12.46
N GLU A 222 6.46 18.27 11.97
CA GLU A 222 5.39 19.28 11.86
C GLU A 222 4.72 19.34 10.47
N ALA A 223 5.29 18.66 9.47
CA ALA A 223 4.98 18.86 8.05
C ALA A 223 3.53 18.50 7.64
N ASN A 224 2.76 17.83 8.50
CA ASN A 224 1.42 17.31 8.19
C ASN A 224 0.38 17.67 9.27
N GLY A 225 0.44 18.88 9.83
CA GLY A 225 -0.39 19.34 10.96
C GLY A 225 -1.89 19.02 10.85
N GLU A 226 -2.56 19.40 9.76
CA GLU A 226 -4.00 19.16 9.60
C GLU A 226 -4.37 17.67 9.54
N ALA A 227 -3.64 16.88 8.76
CA ALA A 227 -3.86 15.44 8.66
C ALA A 227 -3.55 14.72 9.98
N ARG A 228 -2.51 15.19 10.68
CA ARG A 228 -2.10 14.73 12.02
C ARG A 228 -3.18 15.02 13.05
N ASP A 229 -3.73 16.23 13.07
CA ASP A 229 -4.79 16.64 14.01
C ASP A 229 -6.08 15.88 13.76
N ALA A 230 -6.48 15.74 12.50
CA ALA A 230 -7.63 14.94 12.10
C ALA A 230 -7.46 13.46 12.49
N LEU A 231 -6.26 12.90 12.31
CA LEU A 231 -5.94 11.55 12.72
C LEU A 231 -5.99 11.40 14.25
N ALA A 232 -5.36 12.31 15.00
CA ALA A 232 -5.37 12.28 16.46
C ALA A 232 -6.79 12.38 17.03
N ALA A 233 -7.62 13.28 16.49
CA ALA A 233 -9.01 13.43 16.90
C ALA A 233 -9.85 12.18 16.59
N SER A 234 -9.67 11.58 15.40
CA SER A 234 -10.38 10.35 15.03
C SER A 234 -9.91 9.12 15.82
N ALA A 235 -8.62 9.05 16.16
CA ALA A 235 -8.04 8.00 16.99
C ALA A 235 -8.61 8.04 18.42
N ARG A 236 -8.73 9.24 19.02
CA ARG A 236 -9.39 9.44 20.33
C ARG A 236 -10.83 8.94 20.32
N ARG A 237 -11.61 9.32 19.30
CA ARG A 237 -12.99 8.83 19.15
C ARG A 237 -13.05 7.31 19.04
N LEU A 238 -12.10 6.69 18.32
CA LEU A 238 -12.04 5.23 18.17
C LEU A 238 -11.71 4.52 19.48
N THR A 239 -10.73 5.00 20.24
CA THR A 239 -10.37 4.40 21.55
C THR A 239 -11.50 4.58 22.56
N GLU A 240 -12.20 5.73 22.55
CA GLU A 240 -13.41 5.95 23.35
C GLU A 240 -14.56 5.02 22.95
N ALA A 241 -14.79 4.81 21.65
CA ALA A 241 -15.79 3.86 21.17
C ALA A 241 -15.48 2.42 21.60
N MET A 242 -14.20 2.02 21.60
CA MET A 242 -13.74 0.73 22.10
C MET A 242 -13.94 0.59 23.62
N ARG A 243 -13.68 1.66 24.38
CA ARG A 243 -13.92 1.73 25.84
C ARG A 243 -15.41 1.69 26.17
N GLY A 244 -16.26 2.33 25.38
CA GLY A 244 -17.72 2.34 25.51
C GLY A 244 -18.42 1.10 24.95
N LEU A 245 -17.68 0.19 24.31
CA LEU A 245 -18.25 -0.91 23.54
C LEU A 245 -19.07 -1.87 24.41
N LYS A 246 -20.34 -2.07 24.03
CA LYS A 246 -21.26 -3.02 24.66
C LYS A 246 -21.63 -4.14 23.68
N PRO A 247 -21.93 -5.37 24.14
CA PRO A 247 -22.41 -6.43 23.26
C PRO A 247 -23.70 -6.01 22.51
N GLY A 248 -23.71 -6.16 21.18
CA GLY A 248 -24.92 -5.96 20.37
C GLY A 248 -24.67 -5.25 19.04
N ALA A 249 -25.66 -5.34 18.15
CA ALA A 249 -25.58 -4.78 16.80
C ALA A 249 -25.47 -3.24 16.79
N ARG A 250 -26.15 -2.55 17.71
CA ARG A 250 -26.08 -1.07 17.81
C ARG A 250 -24.65 -0.58 18.06
N SER A 251 -23.95 -1.20 19.00
CA SER A 251 -22.55 -0.86 19.29
C SER A 251 -21.62 -1.21 18.12
N ALA A 252 -21.90 -2.30 17.40
CA ALA A 252 -21.12 -2.66 16.21
C ALA A 252 -21.29 -1.63 15.08
N VAL A 253 -22.52 -1.13 14.85
CA VAL A 253 -22.79 -0.07 13.87
C VAL A 253 -22.14 1.25 14.29
N ALA A 254 -22.20 1.61 15.57
CA ALA A 254 -21.52 2.79 16.09
C ALA A 254 -19.99 2.69 15.93
N PHE A 255 -19.42 1.53 16.27
CA PHE A 255 -18.00 1.24 16.06
C PHE A 255 -17.61 1.37 14.59
N GLU A 256 -18.39 0.80 13.67
CA GLU A 256 -18.14 0.93 12.23
C GLU A 256 -18.10 2.39 11.80
N GLY A 257 -19.05 3.22 12.22
CA GLY A 257 -19.05 4.65 11.90
C GLY A 257 -17.77 5.37 12.35
N VAL A 258 -17.32 5.10 13.58
CA VAL A 258 -16.08 5.70 14.10
C VAL A 258 -14.84 5.13 13.40
N TRP A 259 -14.83 3.82 13.14
CA TRP A 259 -13.77 3.15 12.40
C TRP A 259 -13.59 3.74 11.01
N THR A 260 -14.67 3.95 10.26
CA THR A 260 -14.58 4.54 8.91
C THR A 260 -13.96 5.93 8.92
N THR A 261 -14.32 6.75 9.91
CA THR A 261 -13.76 8.09 10.08
C THR A 261 -12.26 8.03 10.39
N PHE A 262 -11.86 7.15 11.32
CA PHE A 262 -10.46 6.93 11.64
C PHE A 262 -9.67 6.40 10.44
N LEU A 263 -10.21 5.43 9.71
CA LEU A 263 -9.55 4.82 8.56
C LEU A 263 -9.28 5.84 7.44
N ALA A 264 -10.24 6.74 7.19
CA ALA A 264 -10.07 7.81 6.22
C ALA A 264 -8.95 8.79 6.63
N ALA A 265 -8.93 9.20 7.90
CA ALA A 265 -7.87 10.06 8.42
C ALA A 265 -6.50 9.35 8.42
N PHE A 266 -6.47 8.06 8.76
CA PHE A 266 -5.25 7.25 8.76
C PHE A 266 -4.68 7.10 7.35
N ASP A 267 -5.51 6.85 6.35
CA ASP A 267 -5.09 6.77 4.95
C ASP A 267 -4.60 8.12 4.41
N ALA A 268 -5.29 9.21 4.75
CA ALA A 268 -4.86 10.56 4.38
C ALA A 268 -3.49 10.91 4.97
N TRP A 269 -3.31 10.67 6.28
CA TRP A 269 -2.03 10.85 6.94
C TRP A 269 -0.94 9.95 6.34
N LYS A 270 -1.21 8.67 6.08
CA LYS A 270 -0.23 7.77 5.45
C LYS A 270 0.20 8.18 4.05
N ARG A 271 -0.71 8.77 3.27
CA ARG A 271 -0.36 9.34 1.96
C ARG A 271 0.53 10.57 2.09
N ALA A 272 0.23 11.45 3.06
CA ALA A 272 1.04 12.65 3.31
C ALA A 272 2.44 12.29 3.86
N ASP A 273 2.51 11.33 4.78
CA ASP A 273 3.74 10.75 5.34
C ASP A 273 4.64 10.15 4.23
N ALA A 274 4.04 9.35 3.34
CA ALA A 274 4.74 8.80 2.18
C ALA A 274 5.26 9.89 1.22
N ALA A 275 4.47 10.93 0.97
CA ALA A 275 4.89 12.05 0.12
C ALA A 275 6.03 12.86 0.74
N ALA A 276 6.00 13.11 2.05
CA ALA A 276 7.08 13.77 2.77
C ALA A 276 8.38 12.95 2.71
N LEU A 277 8.30 11.63 2.93
CA LEU A 277 9.45 10.73 2.81
C LEU A 277 10.03 10.71 1.38
N GLU A 278 9.18 10.69 0.35
CA GLU A 278 9.63 10.80 -1.05
C GLU A 278 10.38 12.12 -1.29
N ALA A 279 9.88 13.23 -0.75
CA ALA A 279 10.52 14.54 -0.87
C ALA A 279 11.87 14.58 -0.16
N ASP A 280 12.00 14.00 1.04
CA ASP A 280 13.27 13.90 1.76
C ASP A 280 14.31 13.07 1.01
N LEU A 281 13.91 11.90 0.51
CA LEU A 281 14.78 11.04 -0.31
C LEU A 281 15.26 11.79 -1.57
N THR A 282 14.37 12.54 -2.21
CA THR A 282 14.67 13.33 -3.39
C THR A 282 15.63 14.48 -3.07
N ARG A 283 15.39 15.22 -1.98
CA ARG A 283 16.29 16.29 -1.52
C ARG A 283 17.70 15.77 -1.24
N ALA A 284 17.81 14.65 -0.52
CA ALA A 284 19.09 14.03 -0.23
C ALA A 284 19.84 13.63 -1.53
N ALA A 285 19.15 13.01 -2.48
CA ALA A 285 19.74 12.62 -3.76
C ALA A 285 20.17 13.82 -4.62
N CYS A 286 19.38 14.91 -4.62
CA CYS A 286 19.73 16.16 -5.29
C CYS A 286 21.00 16.76 -4.70
N ALA A 287 21.12 16.80 -3.36
CA ALA A 287 22.30 17.30 -2.67
C ALA A 287 23.56 16.49 -2.96
N ILE A 288 23.45 15.14 -2.94
CA ILE A 288 24.56 14.24 -3.31
C ILE A 288 24.99 14.48 -4.75
N SER A 289 24.04 14.53 -5.67
CA SER A 289 24.31 14.71 -7.10
C SER A 289 24.95 16.06 -7.40
N ALA A 290 24.40 17.15 -6.84
CA ALA A 290 24.96 18.49 -7.01
C ALA A 290 26.36 18.59 -6.41
N SER A 291 26.60 18.05 -5.21
CA SER A 291 27.92 18.02 -4.58
C SER A 291 28.94 17.25 -5.41
N ALA A 292 28.55 16.08 -5.95
CA ALA A 292 29.41 15.30 -6.84
C ALA A 292 29.75 16.08 -8.13
N THR A 293 28.77 16.71 -8.78
CA THR A 293 28.98 17.52 -9.97
C THR A 293 29.93 18.70 -9.72
N LEU A 294 29.73 19.43 -8.61
CA LEU A 294 30.60 20.55 -8.20
C LEU A 294 32.05 20.07 -7.95
N LYS A 295 32.23 18.97 -7.21
CA LYS A 295 33.56 18.42 -6.90
C LYS A 295 34.29 17.88 -8.13
N LEU A 296 33.56 17.34 -9.10
CA LEU A 296 34.12 16.91 -10.38
C LEU A 296 34.55 18.09 -11.26
N ASN A 297 33.95 19.28 -11.07
CA ASN A 297 34.30 20.52 -11.76
C ASN A 297 34.41 20.35 -13.30
N GLY A 298 33.42 19.66 -13.89
CA GLY A 298 33.35 19.42 -15.34
C GLY A 298 34.28 18.34 -15.89
N ARG A 299 35.04 17.62 -15.03
CA ARG A 299 35.89 16.50 -15.48
C ARG A 299 35.05 15.33 -15.97
N ASP A 300 35.50 14.70 -17.05
CA ASP A 300 34.93 13.44 -17.52
C ASP A 300 35.36 12.29 -16.59
N VAL A 301 34.38 11.72 -15.89
CA VAL A 301 34.56 10.61 -14.96
C VAL A 301 35.11 9.37 -15.67
N THR A 302 34.80 9.18 -16.96
CA THR A 302 35.24 8.00 -17.74
C THR A 302 36.72 8.05 -18.12
N ALA A 303 37.31 9.25 -18.16
CA ALA A 303 38.73 9.45 -18.40
C ALA A 303 39.59 9.34 -17.13
N LEU A 304 38.97 9.28 -15.94
CA LEU A 304 39.69 9.17 -14.67
C LEU A 304 40.16 7.72 -14.42
N PRO A 305 41.38 7.52 -13.90
CA PRO A 305 41.85 6.21 -13.45
C PRO A 305 40.93 5.60 -12.39
N ASN A 306 40.81 4.27 -12.38
CA ASN A 306 39.98 3.54 -11.40
C ASN A 306 40.41 3.78 -9.93
N SER A 307 41.68 4.10 -9.70
CA SER A 307 42.22 4.44 -8.36
C SER A 307 42.06 5.92 -7.99
N SER A 308 41.48 6.75 -8.86
CA SER A 308 41.28 8.17 -8.57
C SER A 308 40.18 8.36 -7.54
N ASP A 309 40.46 9.13 -6.48
CA ASP A 309 39.46 9.47 -5.46
C ASP A 309 38.20 10.13 -6.04
N LEU A 310 38.35 10.90 -7.13
CA LEU A 310 37.23 11.51 -7.84
C LEU A 310 36.35 10.49 -8.56
N ARG A 311 36.97 9.42 -9.10
CA ARG A 311 36.25 8.29 -9.70
C ARG A 311 35.46 7.54 -8.62
N MET A 312 36.11 7.22 -7.50
CA MET A 312 35.45 6.55 -6.37
C MET A 312 34.30 7.38 -5.81
N LEU A 313 34.47 8.71 -5.69
CA LEU A 313 33.41 9.61 -5.27
C LEU A 313 32.22 9.61 -6.24
N ALA A 314 32.48 9.63 -7.56
CA ALA A 314 31.43 9.63 -8.57
C ALA A 314 30.66 8.30 -8.59
N ASP A 315 31.37 7.17 -8.49
CA ASP A 315 30.75 5.84 -8.44
C ASP A 315 29.94 5.66 -7.13
N GLY A 316 30.48 6.09 -5.99
CA GLY A 316 29.74 6.07 -4.70
C GLY A 316 28.49 6.95 -4.71
N ALA A 317 28.59 8.17 -5.24
CA ALA A 317 27.42 9.06 -5.38
C ALA A 317 26.35 8.46 -6.29
N LYS A 318 26.74 7.77 -7.37
CA LYS A 318 25.82 7.06 -8.27
C LYS A 318 25.11 5.92 -7.54
N ASP A 319 25.83 5.12 -6.78
CA ASP A 319 25.26 4.00 -6.01
C ASP A 319 24.29 4.48 -4.93
N ASP A 320 24.65 5.55 -4.21
CA ASP A 320 23.78 6.17 -3.20
C ASP A 320 22.49 6.72 -3.82
N VAL A 321 22.60 7.44 -4.93
CA VAL A 321 21.43 7.96 -5.66
C VAL A 321 20.55 6.83 -6.19
N ALA A 322 21.15 5.74 -6.70
CA ALA A 322 20.41 4.56 -7.15
C ALA A 322 19.67 3.87 -6.00
N MET A 323 20.29 3.76 -4.82
CA MET A 323 19.64 3.25 -3.61
C MET A 323 18.46 4.15 -3.20
N LEU A 324 18.65 5.47 -3.16
CA LEU A 324 17.59 6.43 -2.81
C LEU A 324 16.44 6.39 -3.81
N ARG A 325 16.74 6.26 -5.11
CA ARG A 325 15.73 6.08 -6.16
C ARG A 325 14.89 4.82 -5.94
N SER A 326 15.53 3.70 -5.60
CA SER A 326 14.81 2.45 -5.31
C SER A 326 13.86 2.61 -4.12
N LYS A 327 14.30 3.31 -3.06
CA LYS A 327 13.45 3.65 -1.91
C LYS A 327 12.30 4.58 -2.31
N ALA A 328 12.55 5.62 -3.10
CA ALA A 328 11.51 6.53 -3.59
C ALA A 328 10.46 5.78 -4.46
N ALA A 329 10.90 4.85 -5.31
CA ALA A 329 10.02 3.99 -6.10
C ALA A 329 9.16 3.05 -5.24
N ASN A 330 9.70 2.52 -4.13
CA ASN A 330 8.93 1.69 -3.21
C ASN A 330 7.83 2.48 -2.47
N VAL A 331 8.05 3.78 -2.23
CA VAL A 331 7.11 4.65 -1.51
C VAL A 331 6.08 5.27 -2.47
N GLY A 332 6.53 5.90 -3.55
CA GLY A 332 5.71 6.66 -4.50
C GLY A 332 5.36 5.92 -5.80
N GLY A 333 5.82 4.67 -5.95
CA GLY A 333 5.63 3.89 -7.18
C GLY A 333 6.41 4.48 -8.37
N VAL A 334 5.95 4.14 -9.57
CA VAL A 334 6.56 4.60 -10.83
C VAL A 334 6.51 6.13 -10.98
N ALA A 335 5.41 6.75 -10.55
CA ALA A 335 5.26 8.20 -10.58
C ALA A 335 6.27 8.90 -9.65
N GLY A 336 6.48 8.36 -8.45
CA GLY A 336 7.48 8.88 -7.51
C GLY A 336 8.91 8.74 -8.05
N ALA A 337 9.23 7.61 -8.68
CA ALA A 337 10.53 7.42 -9.34
C ALA A 337 10.76 8.44 -10.47
N ALA A 338 9.75 8.75 -11.27
CA ALA A 338 9.86 9.74 -12.34
C ALA A 338 10.10 11.16 -11.81
N ARG A 339 9.39 11.56 -10.73
CA ARG A 339 9.61 12.85 -10.06
C ARG A 339 11.02 12.96 -9.48
N PHE A 340 11.47 11.88 -8.83
CA PHE A 340 12.83 11.78 -8.28
C PHE A 340 13.88 12.00 -9.38
N ASP A 341 13.75 11.34 -10.52
CA ASP A 341 14.71 11.46 -11.62
C ASP A 341 14.77 12.87 -12.20
N ALA A 342 13.60 13.46 -12.46
CA ALA A 342 13.51 14.80 -12.98
C ALA A 342 14.19 15.82 -12.05
N ALA A 343 13.97 15.69 -10.74
CA ALA A 343 14.58 16.56 -9.74
C ALA A 343 16.11 16.37 -9.64
N VAL A 344 16.60 15.13 -9.69
CA VAL A 344 18.04 14.85 -9.67
C VAL A 344 18.74 15.38 -10.92
N GLU A 345 18.14 15.21 -12.10
CA GLU A 345 18.71 15.75 -13.34
C GLU A 345 18.68 17.28 -13.37
N GLU A 346 17.64 17.91 -12.80
CA GLU A 346 17.62 19.36 -12.60
C GLU A 346 18.75 19.83 -11.67
N ALA A 347 18.94 19.15 -10.54
CA ALA A 347 19.99 19.48 -9.59
C ALA A 347 21.39 19.37 -10.21
N LYS A 348 21.64 18.32 -11.02
CA LYS A 348 22.89 18.16 -11.78
C LYS A 348 23.09 19.28 -12.79
N ARG A 349 22.05 19.64 -13.56
CA ARG A 349 22.12 20.74 -14.53
C ARG A 349 22.40 22.08 -13.86
N ALA A 350 21.75 22.37 -12.74
CA ALA A 350 21.99 23.58 -11.96
C ALA A 350 23.44 23.63 -11.44
N ALA A 351 23.98 22.53 -10.92
CA ALA A 351 25.37 22.45 -10.45
C ALA A 351 26.39 22.55 -11.60
N ALA A 352 26.11 21.97 -12.77
CA ALA A 352 26.95 22.12 -13.95
C ALA A 352 27.00 23.59 -14.41
N ALA A 353 25.85 24.27 -14.44
CA ALA A 353 25.80 25.70 -14.77
C ALA A 353 26.59 26.57 -13.78
N THR A 354 26.65 26.21 -12.49
CA THR A 354 27.52 26.92 -11.53
C THR A 354 28.99 26.70 -11.81
N VAL A 355 29.39 25.47 -12.17
CA VAL A 355 30.77 25.16 -12.58
C VAL A 355 31.17 25.97 -13.81
N GLU A 356 30.32 26.02 -14.84
CA GLU A 356 30.57 26.79 -16.06
C GLU A 356 30.74 28.29 -15.78
N ARG A 357 29.91 28.86 -14.89
CA ARG A 357 30.04 30.27 -14.46
C ARG A 357 31.34 30.53 -13.72
N GLU A 358 31.76 29.63 -12.83
CA GLU A 358 33.03 29.76 -12.10
C GLU A 358 34.22 29.68 -13.04
N GLN A 359 34.19 28.78 -14.03
CA GLN A 359 35.24 28.65 -15.04
C GLN A 359 35.32 29.90 -15.92
N ALA A 360 34.17 30.44 -16.36
CA ALA A 360 34.10 31.67 -17.14
C ALA A 360 34.56 32.91 -16.36
N ASN A 361 34.32 32.94 -15.04
CA ASN A 361 34.78 34.04 -14.19
C ASN A 361 36.28 33.91 -13.82
N GLY A 362 36.78 32.68 -13.69
CA GLY A 362 38.21 32.38 -13.50
C GLY A 362 39.08 32.66 -14.72
N THR A 363 38.50 32.78 -15.92
CA THR A 363 39.20 33.23 -17.14
C THR A 363 39.27 34.75 -17.30
N ARG A 364 38.61 35.52 -16.43
CA ARG A 364 38.80 36.97 -16.36
C ARG A 364 40.11 37.23 -15.63
N GLU A 365 41.21 37.33 -16.38
CA GLU A 365 42.55 37.63 -15.87
C GLU A 365 42.46 38.64 -14.73
N ARG A 366 42.88 38.20 -13.53
CA ARG A 366 43.28 39.15 -12.48
C ARG A 366 44.32 40.06 -13.14
N PRO A 367 44.17 41.40 -13.12
CA PRO A 367 45.24 42.28 -13.58
C PRO A 367 46.49 41.87 -12.80
N LYS A 368 47.55 41.57 -13.54
CA LYS A 368 48.86 41.22 -13.01
C LYS A 368 49.17 42.25 -11.91
N PRO A 369 49.37 41.85 -10.64
CA PRO A 369 49.73 42.83 -9.63
C PRO A 369 51.00 43.55 -10.12
N PRO A 370 51.11 44.87 -9.94
CA PRO A 370 52.36 45.56 -10.23
C PRO A 370 53.48 44.81 -9.52
N SER A 371 54.59 44.56 -10.22
CA SER A 371 55.73 43.85 -9.67
C SER A 371 56.16 44.53 -8.37
N ASP A 372 55.89 43.88 -7.24
CA ASP A 372 56.22 44.33 -5.89
C ASP A 372 57.73 44.14 -5.64
N GLY A 373 58.54 44.93 -6.32
CA GLY A 373 59.92 45.18 -5.96
C GLY A 373 60.12 46.67 -5.74
N ILE A 374 61.11 47.00 -4.93
CA ILE A 374 61.49 48.38 -4.65
C ILE A 374 62.77 48.64 -5.44
N ASP A 375 62.81 49.74 -6.16
CA ASP A 375 64.03 50.18 -6.84
C ASP A 375 64.95 50.82 -5.80
N VAL A 376 66.06 50.13 -5.48
CA VAL A 376 67.04 50.61 -4.52
C VAL A 376 68.20 51.29 -5.26
N PRO A 377 68.52 52.56 -4.96
CA PRO A 377 69.66 53.25 -5.57
C PRO A 377 70.96 52.46 -5.35
N GLY A 378 71.64 52.09 -6.45
CA GLY A 378 72.89 51.32 -6.43
C GLY A 378 72.75 49.80 -6.52
N LEU A 379 71.58 49.21 -6.26
CA LEU A 379 71.34 47.76 -6.38
C LEU A 379 70.27 47.35 -7.42
N GLY A 380 69.53 48.30 -7.99
CA GLY A 380 68.49 48.03 -8.97
C GLY A 380 67.21 47.47 -8.35
N HIS A 381 66.34 46.89 -9.18
CA HIS A 381 65.05 46.32 -8.75
C HIS A 381 65.26 45.04 -7.94
N VAL A 382 64.99 45.08 -6.64
CA VAL A 382 65.15 43.91 -5.76
C VAL A 382 63.76 43.35 -5.41
N PRO A 383 63.48 42.07 -5.75
CA PRO A 383 62.25 41.40 -5.31
C PRO A 383 62.18 41.29 -3.79
N ARG A 384 61.02 41.60 -3.18
CA ARG A 384 60.85 41.56 -1.70
C ARG A 384 61.24 40.22 -1.07
N ASP A 385 61.03 39.11 -1.77
CA ASP A 385 61.34 37.76 -1.27
C ASP A 385 62.84 37.54 -1.06
N ARG A 386 63.69 38.16 -1.88
CA ARG A 386 65.15 38.10 -1.72
C ARG A 386 65.60 38.92 -0.51
N MET A 387 64.96 40.05 -0.27
CA MET A 387 65.26 40.93 0.86
C MET A 387 64.89 40.27 2.20
N ILE A 388 63.78 39.53 2.25
CA ILE A 388 63.39 38.73 3.41
C ILE A 388 64.39 37.59 3.66
N TYR A 389 64.88 36.94 2.59
CA TYR A 389 65.85 35.86 2.71
C TYR A 389 67.21 36.35 3.23
N GLU A 390 67.69 37.50 2.74
CA GLU A 390 68.95 38.10 3.18
C GLU A 390 68.85 38.66 4.61
N LEU A 391 67.72 39.28 5.00
CA LEU A 391 67.45 39.72 6.39
C LEU A 391 67.38 38.57 7.40
N LEU A 392 66.93 37.38 6.99
CA LEU A 392 66.84 36.23 7.89
C LEU A 392 68.18 35.51 8.10
N HIS A 393 69.12 35.62 7.15
CA HIS A 393 70.30 34.75 7.10
C HIS A 393 71.64 35.49 7.15
N ASP A 394 71.66 36.82 6.99
CA ASP A 394 72.87 37.63 7.09
C ASP A 394 72.81 38.57 8.31
N PRO A 395 73.56 38.29 9.40
CA PRO A 395 73.49 39.05 10.65
C PRO A 395 74.05 40.48 10.54
N ASP A 396 74.77 40.80 9.46
CA ASP A 396 75.37 42.12 9.24
C ASP A 396 74.57 43.00 8.28
N PHE A 397 73.46 42.50 7.72
CA PHE A 397 72.63 43.25 6.79
C PHE A 397 71.91 44.42 7.49
N ARG A 398 72.20 45.65 7.06
CA ARG A 398 71.50 46.86 7.52
C ARG A 398 70.77 47.54 6.36
N LEU A 399 69.53 47.95 6.62
CA LEU A 399 68.76 48.78 5.69
C LEU A 399 69.52 50.10 5.43
N PRO A 400 69.50 50.62 4.19
CA PRO A 400 70.07 51.93 3.88
C PRO A 400 69.45 53.02 4.77
N ALA A 401 70.26 53.99 5.19
CA ALA A 401 69.81 55.07 6.07
C ALA A 401 68.65 55.88 5.43
N PRO A 402 67.66 56.33 6.23
CA PRO A 402 66.45 56.99 5.74
C PRO A 402 66.70 58.33 5.03
N SER A 403 67.91 58.89 5.09
CA SER A 403 68.33 60.05 4.30
C SER A 403 68.39 59.78 2.80
N ILE A 404 68.56 58.52 2.38
CA ILE A 404 68.64 58.13 0.95
C ILE A 404 67.25 58.02 0.31
N LEU A 405 66.19 57.85 1.11
CA LEU A 405 64.82 57.70 0.62
C LEU A 405 64.09 59.04 0.39
N ARG A 406 64.66 60.18 0.82
CA ARG A 406 64.03 61.49 0.61
C ARG A 406 64.29 62.11 -0.76
N GLU A 407 65.37 61.72 -1.44
CA GLU A 407 65.72 62.31 -2.75
C GLU A 407 64.78 61.84 -3.89
N SER A 408 64.05 60.73 -3.71
CA SER A 408 63.12 60.22 -4.73
C SER A 408 61.72 60.86 -4.68
N GLU A 409 61.30 61.41 -3.53
CA GLU A 409 59.98 62.06 -3.39
C GLU A 409 59.98 63.54 -3.82
N GLU A 410 61.12 64.23 -3.73
CA GLU A 410 61.20 65.65 -4.17
C GLU A 410 61.26 65.81 -5.71
N SER A 411 61.68 64.78 -6.44
CA SER A 411 61.75 64.82 -7.92
C SER A 411 60.37 64.68 -8.60
N THR A 412 59.36 64.14 -7.91
CA THR A 412 58.00 63.99 -8.45
C THR A 412 57.05 65.16 -8.12
N ALA A 413 57.43 66.04 -7.18
CA ALA A 413 56.59 67.17 -6.77
C ALA A 413 56.77 68.46 -7.59
N VAL A 414 57.81 68.58 -8.43
CA VAL A 414 58.09 69.81 -9.21
C VAL A 414 57.41 69.83 -10.60
N ALA A 415 56.78 68.73 -11.03
CA ALA A 415 56.18 68.62 -12.37
C ALA A 415 54.68 69.00 -12.47
N ALA A 416 54.01 69.36 -11.38
CA ALA A 416 52.54 69.52 -11.36
C ALA A 416 52.02 70.91 -10.91
N ALA A 417 52.79 71.98 -11.13
CA ALA A 417 52.31 73.34 -10.89
C ALA A 417 52.77 74.30 -12.00
N ASN A 418 52.04 74.31 -13.12
CA ASN A 418 52.08 75.43 -14.06
C ASN A 418 50.72 75.56 -14.78
N PRO A 419 49.84 76.48 -14.35
CA PRO A 419 48.78 76.99 -15.21
C PRO A 419 49.11 78.44 -15.62
N LEU A 420 49.30 78.66 -16.92
CA LEU A 420 49.11 79.95 -17.58
C LEU A 420 47.74 79.93 -18.29
N PRO A 421 47.15 81.08 -18.65
CA PRO A 421 47.62 82.46 -18.48
C PRO A 421 46.85 83.30 -17.46
#